data_AF-A0A072NCT2-F1
#
_entry.id   AF-A0A072NCT2-F1
#
_cell.length_a   1.000
_cell.length_b   1.000
_cell.length_c   1.000
_cell.angle_alpha   90.00
_cell.angle_beta   90.00
_cell.angle_gamma   90.00
#
_symmetry.space_group_name_H-M   'P 1'
#
loop_
_entity.id
_entity.type
_entity.pdbx_description
1 polymer ?
#
loop_
_entity_poly.entity_id
_entity_poly.type
_entity_poly.pdbx_seq_one_letter_code
_entity_poly.pdbx_strand_id
1 'polypeptide(L)'
;MGEISHTQLIERANEIQAEAWGRNLPTARLAHLIAHLFTPDPPPFYDLPPAQRETLHIIQAEPGVNVSEIARRREVTPRAALNAVTQLERAGLIRTELITEGKNIRTCYPVETP
;
A
#
# COMPACT_ATOMS: atom_id res chain seq x y z
N MET A 1 33.01 -8.13 -7.88
CA MET A 1 31.73 -7.82 -7.21
C MET A 1 31.38 -9.05 -6.41
N GLY A 2 31.43 -8.96 -5.08
CA GLY A 2 31.24 -10.12 -4.21
C GLY A 2 29.77 -10.45 -4.06
N GLU A 3 29.34 -11.60 -4.56
CA GLU A 3 28.01 -12.15 -4.30
C GLU A 3 27.93 -12.50 -2.82
N ILE A 4 27.07 -11.80 -2.07
CA ILE A 4 26.80 -12.12 -0.67
C ILE A 4 26.05 -13.45 -0.67
N SER A 5 26.66 -14.46 -0.05
CA SER A 5 26.07 -15.81 0.01
C SER A 5 24.78 -15.79 0.83
N HIS A 6 23.82 -16.64 0.47
CA HIS A 6 22.55 -16.81 1.17
C HIS A 6 22.73 -17.03 2.68
N THR A 7 23.81 -17.70 3.08
CA THR A 7 24.18 -17.93 4.48
C THR A 7 24.53 -16.63 5.22
N GLN A 8 25.21 -15.70 4.57
CA GLN A 8 25.59 -14.41 5.16
C GLN A 8 24.38 -13.49 5.35
N LEU A 9 23.34 -13.62 4.52
CA LEU A 9 22.07 -12.91 4.69
C LEU A 9 21.28 -13.43 5.90
N ILE A 10 21.28 -14.74 6.13
CA ILE A 10 20.62 -15.36 7.29
C ILE A 10 21.30 -14.93 8.59
N GLU A 11 22.64 -14.93 8.62
CA GLU A 11 23.40 -14.46 9.80
C GLU A 11 23.10 -13.00 10.11
N ARG A 12 23.06 -12.13 9.08
CA ARG A 12 22.78 -10.72 9.26
C ARG A 12 21.35 -10.44 9.76
N ALA A 13 20.38 -11.24 9.33
CA ALA A 13 19.01 -11.14 9.81
C ALA A 13 18.88 -11.54 11.28
N ASN A 14 19.61 -12.57 11.71
CA ASN A 14 19.62 -13.02 13.10
C ASN A 14 20.25 -11.98 14.05
N GLU A 15 21.31 -11.30 13.62
CA GLU A 15 21.94 -10.22 14.40
C GLU A 15 20.97 -9.04 14.63
N ILE A 16 20.26 -8.62 13.59
CA ILE A 16 19.30 -7.51 13.68
C ILE A 16 18.10 -7.88 14.54
N GLN A 17 17.66 -9.14 14.49
CA GLN A 17 16.61 -9.64 15.39
C GLN A 17 17.08 -9.64 16.86
N ALA A 18 18.34 -10.02 17.12
CA ALA A 18 18.91 -9.98 18.46
C ALA A 18 19.07 -8.54 19.00
N GLU A 19 19.52 -7.59 18.15
CA GLU A 19 19.62 -6.17 18.51
C GLU A 19 18.24 -5.54 18.79
N ALA A 20 17.21 -5.97 18.06
CA ALA A 20 15.86 -5.48 18.21
C ALA A 20 15.17 -6.00 19.48
N TRP A 21 15.45 -7.23 19.90
CA TRP A 21 15.02 -7.76 21.20
C TRP A 21 15.66 -7.02 22.38
N GLY A 22 16.90 -6.53 22.25
CA GLY A 22 17.54 -5.70 23.26
C GLY A 22 16.99 -4.27 23.39
N ARG A 23 16.25 -3.78 22.38
CA ARG A 23 15.78 -2.38 22.31
C ARG A 23 14.26 -2.21 22.44
N ASN A 24 13.52 -3.28 22.72
CA ASN A 24 12.05 -3.29 22.80
C ASN A 24 11.38 -2.58 21.61
N LEU A 25 11.88 -2.86 20.39
CA LEU A 25 11.32 -2.29 19.18
C LEU A 25 9.93 -2.89 18.92
N PRO A 26 8.90 -2.08 18.62
CA PRO A 26 7.58 -2.62 18.29
C PRO A 26 7.68 -3.55 17.08
N THR A 27 7.01 -4.69 17.15
CA THR A 27 7.07 -5.81 16.18
C THR A 27 6.94 -5.35 14.71
N ALA A 28 6.15 -4.30 14.47
CA ALA A 28 5.97 -3.69 13.15
C ALA A 28 7.26 -3.10 12.55
N ARG A 29 8.12 -2.50 13.37
CA ARG A 29 9.38 -1.90 12.93
C ARG A 29 10.45 -2.95 12.66
N LEU A 30 10.42 -4.06 13.40
CA LEU A 30 11.30 -5.21 13.22
C LEU A 30 10.95 -5.95 11.91
N ALA A 31 9.65 -6.18 11.66
CA ALA A 31 9.18 -6.73 10.39
C ALA A 31 9.56 -5.85 9.19
N HIS A 32 9.52 -4.52 9.34
CA HIS A 32 9.94 -3.58 8.30
C HIS A 32 11.44 -3.69 7.97
N LEU A 33 12.32 -3.76 8.98
CA LEU A 33 13.76 -3.88 8.76
C LEU A 33 14.13 -5.21 8.11
N ILE A 34 13.51 -6.31 8.54
CA ILE A 34 13.72 -7.63 7.94
C ILE A 34 13.21 -7.65 6.49
N ALA A 35 12.00 -7.13 6.22
CA ALA A 35 11.48 -7.04 4.85
C ALA A 35 12.43 -6.26 3.92
N HIS A 36 13.04 -5.17 4.41
CA HIS A 36 13.97 -4.36 3.62
C HIS A 36 15.27 -5.09 3.26
N LEU A 37 15.67 -6.10 4.03
CA LEU A 37 16.88 -6.90 3.77
C LEU A 37 16.63 -8.05 2.79
N PHE A 38 15.40 -8.55 2.70
CA PHE A 38 15.05 -9.74 1.91
C PHE A 38 14.26 -9.45 0.63
N THR A 39 13.84 -8.21 0.38
CA THR A 39 13.18 -7.83 -0.88
C THR A 39 13.90 -6.68 -1.58
N PRO A 40 14.27 -6.82 -2.87
CA PRO A 40 14.98 -5.77 -3.62
C PRO A 40 14.15 -4.50 -3.90
N ASP A 41 12.87 -4.47 -3.54
CA ASP A 41 12.10 -3.25 -3.38
C ASP A 41 10.91 -3.60 -2.47
N PRO A 42 10.63 -2.83 -1.38
CA PRO A 42 9.34 -2.97 -0.73
C PRO A 42 8.26 -2.67 -1.78
N PRO A 43 7.16 -3.45 -1.84
CA PRO A 43 6.05 -3.08 -2.71
C PRO A 43 5.68 -1.62 -2.42
N PRO A 44 5.49 -0.76 -3.45
CA PRO A 44 5.33 0.70 -3.31
C PRO A 44 4.12 1.10 -2.42
N PHE A 45 3.32 0.12 -2.03
CA PHE A 45 2.14 0.24 -1.18
C PHE A 45 2.46 0.53 0.31
N TYR A 46 3.70 0.33 0.77
CA TYR A 46 4.02 0.42 2.21
C TYR A 46 4.20 1.84 2.76
N ASP A 47 4.47 2.84 1.91
CA ASP A 47 4.57 4.26 2.32
C ASP A 47 3.25 5.04 2.22
N LEU A 48 2.16 4.38 1.82
CA LEU A 48 0.87 5.05 1.71
C LEU A 48 0.31 5.42 3.09
N PRO A 49 -0.20 6.65 3.27
CA PRO A 49 -0.99 7.04 4.43
C PRO A 49 -2.17 6.07 4.67
N PRO A 50 -2.62 5.88 5.91
CA PRO A 50 -3.67 4.92 6.25
C PRO A 50 -4.93 5.05 5.37
N ALA A 51 -5.37 6.29 5.13
CA ALA A 51 -6.53 6.59 4.29
C ALA A 51 -6.38 6.13 2.83
N GLN A 52 -5.17 6.21 2.27
CA GLN A 52 -4.88 5.79 0.90
C GLN A 52 -4.79 4.27 0.82
N ARG A 53 -4.15 3.63 1.80
CA ARG A 53 -4.05 2.17 1.90
C ARG A 53 -5.41 1.50 2.00
N GLU A 54 -6.27 2.01 2.86
CA GLU A 54 -7.64 1.51 3.01
C GLU A 54 -8.46 1.70 1.72
N THR A 55 -8.34 2.87 1.08
CA THR A 55 -9.01 3.14 -0.19
C THR A 55 -8.54 2.19 -1.29
N LEU A 56 -7.22 1.95 -1.37
CA LEU A 56 -6.64 1.02 -2.35
C LEU A 56 -7.13 -0.41 -2.11
N HIS A 57 -7.20 -0.85 -0.85
CA HIS A 57 -7.71 -2.17 -0.49
C HIS A 57 -9.16 -2.37 -0.97
N ILE A 58 -10.03 -1.36 -0.79
CA ILE A 58 -11.42 -1.41 -1.27
C ILE A 58 -11.46 -1.55 -2.80
N ILE A 59 -10.63 -0.79 -3.52
CA ILE A 59 -10.57 -0.82 -4.99
C ILE A 59 -10.00 -2.16 -5.51
N GLN A 60 -9.03 -2.74 -4.81
CA GLN A 60 -8.48 -4.06 -5.14
C GLN A 60 -9.49 -5.17 -4.89
N ALA A 61 -10.26 -5.08 -3.80
CA ALA A 61 -11.31 -6.04 -3.48
C ALA A 61 -12.49 -5.97 -4.46
N GLU A 62 -12.80 -4.78 -4.97
CA GLU A 62 -13.91 -4.56 -5.90
C GLU A 62 -13.50 -3.57 -7.02
N PRO A 63 -12.90 -4.08 -8.12
CA PRO A 63 -12.63 -3.28 -9.31
C PRO A 63 -13.93 -2.72 -9.89
N GLY A 64 -13.96 -1.43 -10.18
CA GLY A 64 -15.17 -0.75 -10.64
C GLY A 64 -16.01 -0.13 -9.52
N VAL A 65 -15.51 -0.10 -8.28
CA VAL A 65 -16.16 0.62 -7.19
C VAL A 65 -16.14 2.14 -7.44
N ASN A 66 -17.24 2.81 -7.13
CA ASN A 66 -17.34 4.27 -7.28
C ASN A 66 -16.95 5.02 -5.99
N VAL A 67 -16.62 6.32 -6.13
CA VAL A 67 -16.14 7.15 -5.01
C VAL A 67 -17.17 7.27 -3.87
N SER A 68 -18.46 7.31 -4.18
CA SER A 68 -19.53 7.40 -3.17
C SER A 68 -19.58 6.14 -2.31
N GLU A 69 -19.39 4.98 -2.93
CA GLU A 69 -19.35 3.68 -2.25
C GLU A 69 -18.10 3.55 -1.36
N ILE A 70 -16.94 4.00 -1.86
CA ILE A 70 -15.70 4.09 -1.06
C ILE A 70 -15.94 4.98 0.16
N ALA A 71 -16.57 6.15 -0.01
CA ALA A 71 -16.87 7.06 1.08
C ALA A 71 -17.77 6.41 2.13
N ARG A 72 -18.81 5.69 1.70
CA ARG A 72 -19.72 4.95 2.57
C ARG A 72 -19.00 3.88 3.38
N ARG A 73 -18.18 3.04 2.73
CA ARG A 73 -17.45 1.94 3.41
C ARG A 73 -16.42 2.42 4.41
N ARG A 74 -15.81 3.57 4.14
CA ARG A 74 -14.82 4.19 5.02
C ARG A 74 -15.44 5.09 6.08
N GLU A 75 -16.76 5.27 6.06
CA GLU A 75 -17.49 6.21 6.94
C GLU A 75 -16.91 7.63 6.90
N VAL A 76 -16.51 8.09 5.71
CA VAL A 76 -15.93 9.44 5.49
C VAL A 76 -16.77 10.27 4.54
N THR A 77 -16.50 11.57 4.49
CA THR A 77 -17.12 12.45 3.51
C THR A 77 -16.70 12.08 2.08
N PRO A 78 -17.57 12.28 1.06
CA PRO A 78 -17.22 12.05 -0.34
C PRO A 78 -15.96 12.82 -0.78
N ARG A 79 -15.74 14.01 -0.22
CA ARG A 79 -14.54 14.82 -0.47
C ARG A 79 -13.27 14.15 0.06
N ALA A 80 -13.32 13.56 1.25
CA ALA A 80 -12.17 12.84 1.83
C ALA A 80 -11.85 11.57 1.03
N ALA A 81 -12.87 10.82 0.60
CA ALA A 81 -12.70 9.67 -0.29
C ALA A 81 -12.09 10.09 -1.64
N LEU A 82 -12.64 11.15 -2.26
CA LEU A 82 -12.13 11.68 -3.52
C LEU A 82 -10.67 12.14 -3.42
N ASN A 83 -10.30 12.79 -2.32
CA ASN A 83 -8.90 13.17 -2.08
C ASN A 83 -7.98 11.95 -2.04
N ALA A 84 -8.37 10.87 -1.35
CA ALA A 84 -7.59 9.64 -1.31
C ALA A 84 -7.46 8.98 -2.69
N VAL A 85 -8.57 8.88 -3.44
CA VAL A 85 -8.60 8.38 -4.82
C VAL A 85 -7.68 9.20 -5.72
N THR A 86 -7.74 10.53 -5.64
CA THR A 86 -6.89 11.43 -6.45
C THR A 86 -5.41 11.23 -6.16
N GLN A 87 -5.04 11.00 -4.89
CA GLN A 87 -3.65 10.73 -4.52
C GLN A 87 -3.18 9.37 -5.04
N LEU A 88 -4.03 8.34 -4.95
CA LEU A 88 -3.72 7.01 -5.49
C LEU A 88 -3.58 7.01 -7.02
N GLU A 89 -4.42 7.78 -7.72
CA GLU A 89 -4.35 7.96 -9.17
C GLU A 89 -3.06 8.67 -9.57
N ARG A 90 -2.69 9.74 -8.85
CA ARG A 90 -1.40 10.43 -9.06
C ARG A 90 -0.19 9.55 -8.78
N ALA A 91 -0.31 8.62 -7.83
CA ALA A 91 0.71 7.64 -7.54
C ALA A 91 0.77 6.50 -8.58
N GLY A 92 -0.14 6.47 -9.57
CA GLY A 92 -0.19 5.44 -10.61
C GLY A 92 -0.68 4.07 -10.11
N LEU A 93 -1.32 4.01 -8.93
CA LEU A 93 -1.76 2.77 -8.31
C LEU A 93 -3.18 2.35 -8.74
N ILE A 94 -3.98 3.33 -9.15
CA ILE A 94 -5.34 3.13 -9.65
C ILE A 94 -5.54 3.98 -10.90
N ARG A 95 -6.48 3.56 -11.74
CA ARG A 95 -7.04 4.37 -12.83
C ARG A 95 -8.47 4.73 -12.50
N THR A 96 -8.90 5.93 -12.89
CA THR A 96 -10.31 6.31 -12.77
C THR A 96 -10.95 6.51 -14.13
N GLU A 97 -12.20 6.10 -14.25
CA GLU A 97 -13.02 6.29 -15.44
C GLU A 97 -14.26 7.10 -15.04
N LEU A 98 -14.63 8.07 -15.87
CA LEU A 98 -15.84 8.86 -15.66
C LEU A 98 -16.96 8.28 -16.52
N ILE A 99 -17.95 7.68 -15.87
CA ILE A 99 -19.14 7.14 -16.53
C ILE A 99 -20.26 8.17 -16.41
N THR A 100 -20.83 8.56 -17.53
CA THR A 100 -21.93 9.53 -17.60
C THR A 100 -23.24 8.79 -17.88
N GLU A 101 -23.94 8.38 -16.82
CA GLU A 101 -25.30 7.84 -16.89
C GLU A 101 -26.23 8.73 -16.07
N GLY A 102 -26.69 9.83 -16.67
CA GLY A 102 -27.56 10.83 -16.01
C GLY A 102 -26.88 11.66 -14.90
N LYS A 103 -25.80 11.14 -14.31
CA LYS A 103 -24.86 11.82 -13.40
C LYS A 103 -23.45 11.36 -13.72
N ASN A 104 -22.48 12.22 -13.44
CA ASN A 104 -21.06 11.89 -13.58
C ASN A 104 -20.64 10.99 -12.40
N ILE A 105 -20.41 9.71 -12.66
CA ILE A 105 -19.93 8.74 -11.68
C ILE A 105 -18.47 8.44 -11.95
N ARG A 106 -17.62 8.66 -10.94
CA ARG A 106 -16.20 8.30 -11.02
C ARG A 106 -16.00 6.90 -10.48
N THR A 107 -15.55 6.02 -11.34
CA THR A 107 -15.37 4.58 -11.12
C THR A 107 -13.88 4.27 -11.05
N CYS A 108 -13.45 3.48 -10.07
CA CYS A 108 -12.04 3.27 -9.75
C CYS A 108 -11.63 1.82 -10.05
N TYR A 109 -10.47 1.63 -10.68
CA TYR A 109 -9.91 0.32 -10.99
C TYR A 109 -8.45 0.25 -10.54
N PRO A 110 -7.97 -0.88 -10.01
CA PRO A 110 -6.56 -1.04 -9.72
C PRO A 110 -5.74 -1.04 -11.02
N VAL A 111 -4.54 -0.48 -11.00
CA VAL A 111 -3.57 -0.66 -12.08
C VAL A 111 -2.84 -1.98 -11.81
N GLU A 112 -2.98 -2.94 -12.72
CA GLU A 112 -2.16 -4.14 -12.70
C GLU A 112 -0.71 -3.70 -12.92
N THR A 113 0.13 -3.90 -11.90
CA THR A 113 1.56 -3.66 -12.03
C THR A 113 2.12 -4.76 -12.96
N PRO A 114 2.90 -4.41 -14.00
CA PRO A 114 3.43 -5.37 -14.96
C PRO A 114 4.42 -6.36 -14.33
#